data_AF-A0A5C8AA27-F1
#
_entry.id   AF-A0A5C8AA27-F1
#
_cell.length_a   1.000
_cell.length_b   1.000
_cell.length_c   1.000
_cell.angle_alpha   90.00
_cell.angle_beta   90.00
_cell.angle_gamma   90.00
#
_symmetry.space_group_name_H-M   'P 1'
#
loop_
_entity.id
_entity.type
_entity.pdbx_description
1 polymer ?
#
loop_
_entity_poly.entity_id
_entity_poly.type
_entity_poly.pdbx_seq_one_letter_code
_entity_poly.pdbx_strand_id
1 'polypeptide(L)' 'MNEQITREQFMEFFRNDDLINTLSTDDRIELFSSILAGSSDFKLELFEQLFADYGVNHLAVVQVEKHKQ' A
#
# COMPACT_ATOMS: atom_id res chain seq x y z
N MET A 1 -22.69 -10.97 -10.72
CA MET A 1 -21.84 -10.63 -11.87
C MET A 1 -20.44 -10.47 -11.33
N ASN A 2 -19.48 -11.27 -11.78
CA ASN A 2 -18.07 -11.02 -11.48
C ASN A 2 -17.52 -10.20 -12.64
N GLU A 3 -17.76 -8.89 -12.61
CA GLU A 3 -17.01 -8.00 -13.49
C GLU A 3 -15.58 -7.96 -12.98
N GLN A 4 -14.64 -8.42 -13.80
CA GLN A 4 -13.22 -8.27 -13.51
C GLN A 4 -12.82 -6.87 -13.91
N ILE A 5 -12.43 -6.06 -12.93
CA ILE A 5 -11.80 -4.77 -13.20
C ILE A 5 -10.46 -5.03 -13.90
N THR A 6 -10.25 -4.41 -15.04
CA THR A 6 -8.93 -4.47 -15.70
C THR A 6 -7.91 -3.66 -14.88
N ARG A 7 -6.63 -4.00 -15.00
CA ARG A 7 -5.56 -3.20 -14.40
C ARG A 7 -5.65 -1.74 -14.83
N GLU A 8 -5.99 -1.48 -16.09
CA GLU A 8 -6.09 -0.12 -16.63
C GLU A 8 -7.21 0.67 -15.95
N GLN A 9 -8.42 0.10 -15.90
CA GLN A 9 -9.56 0.71 -15.19
C GLN A 9 -9.26 0.96 -13.72
N PHE A 10 -8.60 0.01 -13.05
CA PHE A 10 -8.18 0.21 -11.67
C PHE A 10 -7.16 1.36 -11.56
N MET A 11 -6.06 1.31 -12.33
CA MET A 11 -4.97 2.29 -12.22
C MET A 11 -5.36 3.69 -12.70
N GLU A 12 -6.36 3.84 -13.58
CA GLU A 12 -6.87 5.13 -14.04
C GLU A 12 -7.40 5.97 -12.85
N PHE A 13 -8.10 5.34 -11.91
CA PHE A 13 -8.57 6.02 -10.71
C PHE A 13 -7.39 6.47 -9.82
N PHE A 14 -6.41 5.60 -9.57
CA PHE A 14 -5.31 5.86 -8.64
C PHE A 14 -4.24 6.80 -9.17
N ARG A 15 -4.11 6.92 -10.49
CA ARG A 15 -3.18 7.84 -11.14
C ARG A 15 -3.78 9.23 -11.37
N ASN A 16 -5.06 9.40 -11.07
CA ASN A 16 -5.73 10.67 -11.19
C ASN A 16 -5.64 11.41 -9.85
N ASP A 17 -4.68 12.33 -9.76
CA ASP A 17 -4.46 13.13 -8.56
C ASP A 17 -5.69 13.96 -8.19
N ASP A 18 -6.52 14.40 -9.15
CA ASP A 18 -7.74 15.15 -8.85
C ASP A 18 -8.75 14.27 -8.11
N LEU A 19 -8.90 13.01 -8.51
CA LEU A 19 -9.80 12.06 -7.85
C LEU A 19 -9.26 11.61 -6.50
N ILE A 20 -7.96 11.27 -6.41
CA ILE A 20 -7.38 10.82 -5.13
C ILE A 20 -7.45 11.93 -4.08
N ASN A 21 -7.37 13.21 -4.50
CA ASN A 21 -7.52 14.40 -3.66
C ASN A 21 -8.93 14.66 -3.14
N THR A 22 -9.94 13.94 -3.64
CA THR A 22 -11.29 13.97 -3.06
C THR A 22 -11.47 13.02 -1.87
N LEU A 23 -10.60 12.02 -1.72
CA LEU A 23 -10.64 11.07 -0.61
C LEU A 23 -10.14 11.71 0.69
N SER A 24 -10.80 11.38 1.81
CA SER A 24 -10.29 11.75 3.12
C SER A 24 -9.01 10.99 3.46
N THR A 25 -8.28 11.47 4.46
CA THR A 25 -7.10 10.75 4.97
C THR A 25 -7.45 9.33 5.42
N ASP A 26 -8.60 9.16 6.07
CA ASP A 26 -9.06 7.85 6.56
C ASP A 26 -9.35 6.88 5.41
N ASP A 27 -10.03 7.36 4.35
CA ASP A 27 -10.30 6.56 3.15
C ASP A 27 -9.00 6.07 2.49
N ARG A 28 -7.98 6.93 2.43
CA ARG A 28 -6.67 6.58 1.86
C ARG A 28 -5.95 5.52 2.71
N ILE A 29 -6.04 5.62 4.03
CA ILE A 29 -5.46 4.65 4.96
C ILE A 29 -6.16 3.29 4.84
N GLU A 30 -7.49 3.28 4.77
CA GLU A 30 -8.27 2.05 4.56
C GLU A 30 -7.90 1.36 3.26
N LEU A 31 -7.79 2.13 2.18
CA LEU A 31 -7.41 1.62 0.87
C LEU A 31 -6.00 1.03 0.85
N PHE A 32 -5.02 1.75 1.41
CA PHE A 32 -3.66 1.24 1.56
C PHE A 32 -3.61 -0.07 2.37
N SER A 33 -4.43 -0.16 3.43
CA SER A 33 -4.45 -1.32 4.33
C SER A 33 -5.18 -2.54 3.76
N SER A 34 -5.92 -2.40 2.65
CA SER A 34 -6.76 -3.45 2.07
C SER A 34 -6.32 -3.93 0.69
N ILE A 35 -5.37 -3.25 0.03
CA ILE A 35 -5.05 -3.52 -1.39
C ILE A 35 -4.06 -4.67 -1.62
N LEU A 36 -3.25 -5.04 -0.63
CA LEU A 36 -2.27 -6.13 -0.77
C LEU A 36 -2.94 -7.50 -0.64
N ALA A 37 -2.48 -8.48 -1.43
CA ALA A 37 -3.14 -9.78 -1.54
C ALA A 37 -2.91 -10.67 -0.32
N GLY A 38 -1.84 -10.42 0.45
CA GLY A 38 -1.62 -11.10 1.71
C GLY A 38 -0.24 -10.87 2.32
N SER A 39 0.06 -11.66 3.35
CA SER A 39 1.28 -11.52 4.16
C SER A 39 2.58 -11.61 3.36
N SER A 40 2.59 -12.32 2.23
CA SER A 40 3.77 -12.49 1.35
C SER A 40 4.19 -11.22 0.60
N ASP A 41 3.29 -10.26 0.47
CA ASP A 41 3.57 -8.99 -0.22
C ASP A 41 4.34 -8.01 0.68
N PHE A 42 4.28 -8.22 2.00
CA PHE A 42 4.99 -7.41 2.98
C PHE A 42 6.46 -7.81 3.05
N LYS A 43 7.31 -7.00 2.43
CA LYS A 43 8.76 -7.17 2.37
C LYS A 43 9.44 -5.98 3.05
N LEU A 44 10.61 -6.22 3.63
CA LEU A 44 11.39 -5.16 4.28
C LEU A 44 11.61 -3.99 3.32
N GLU A 45 12.02 -4.28 2.08
CA GLU A 45 12.33 -3.29 1.06
C GLU A 45 11.10 -2.46 0.65
N LEU A 46 9.91 -3.06 0.66
CA LEU A 46 8.66 -2.33 0.36
C LEU A 46 8.40 -1.24 1.39
N PHE A 47 8.55 -1.56 2.68
CA PHE A 47 8.29 -0.62 3.75
C PHE A 47 9.40 0.44 3.88
N GLU A 48 10.66 0.06 3.69
CA GLU A 48 11.78 1.02 3.68
C GLU A 48 11.63 2.03 2.55
N GLN A 49 11.26 1.57 1.34
CA GLN A 49 10.98 2.47 0.22
C GLN A 49 9.77 3.37 0.51
N LEU A 50 8.70 2.82 1.08
CA LEU A 50 7.52 3.60 1.46
C LEU A 50 7.88 4.70 2.46
N PHE A 51 8.71 4.41 3.46
CA PHE A 51 9.15 5.42 4.41
C PHE A 51 9.97 6.51 3.72
N ALA A 52 10.88 6.13 2.81
CA ALA A 52 11.66 7.09 2.04
C ALA A 52 10.79 8.00 1.16
N ASP A 53 9.80 7.44 0.45
CA ASP A 53 8.90 8.16 -0.45
C ASP A 53 8.05 9.22 0.29
N TYR A 54 7.68 8.91 1.54
CA TYR A 54 6.92 9.82 2.41
C TYR A 54 7.82 10.68 3.34
N GLY A 55 9.14 10.59 3.20
CA GLY A 55 10.07 11.35 4.05
C GLY A 55 10.02 10.96 5.53
N VAL A 56 9.57 9.75 5.85
CA VAL A 56 9.50 9.22 7.22
C VAL A 56 10.91 8.79 7.64
N ASN A 57 11.56 9.64 8.42
CA ASN A 57 12.94 9.42 8.90
C ASN A 57 13.03 9.05 10.39
N HIS A 58 11.90 9.02 11.10
CA HIS A 58 11.83 8.76 12.54
C HIS A 58 11.34 7.35 12.89
N LEU A 59 10.99 6.54 11.89
CA LEU A 59 10.59 5.14 12.04
C LEU A 59 11.54 4.23 11.27
N ALA A 60 11.70 2.99 11.75
CA ALA A 60 12.52 1.97 11.12
C ALA A 60 11.76 0.63 11.08
N VAL A 61 12.01 -0.15 10.02
CA VAL A 61 11.41 -1.47 9.82
C VAL A 61 12.41 -2.52 10.29
N VAL A 62 11.97 -3.47 11.12
CA VAL A 62 12.83 -4.54 11.64
C VAL A 62 12.26 -5.88 11.22
N GLN A 63 13.03 -6.63 10.44
CA GLN A 63 12.69 -8.01 10.10
C GLN A 63 13.05 -8.93 11.27
N VAL A 64 12.05 -9.65 11.78
CA VAL A 64 12.25 -10.63 12.86
C VAL A 64 12.26 -12.03 12.24
N GLU A 65 13.39 -12.72 12.34
CA GLU A 65 13.44 -14.15 12.01
C GLU A 65 12.74 -14.93 13.12
N LYS A 66 11.61 -15.56 12.80
CA LYS A 66 10.99 -16.53 13.71
C LYS A 66 11.82 -17.80 13.65
N HIS A 67 12.62 -18.07 14.68
CA HIS A 67 13.13 -19.41 14.90
C HIS A 67 11.93 -20.36 14.99
N LYS A 68 11.89 -21.38 14.11
CA LYS A 68 10.95 -22.49 14.27
C LYS A 68 11.21 -23.10 15.65
N GLN A 69 10.22 -22.99 16.53
CA GLN A 69 10.14 -23.84 17.72
C GLN A 69 9.81 -25.27 17.30
#